data_AF-A0A7T5E6F1-F1
#
_entry.id   AF-A0A7T5E6F1-F1
#
_cell.length_a   1.000
_cell.length_b   1.000
_cell.length_c   1.000
_cell.angle_alpha   90.00
_cell.angle_beta   90.00
_cell.angle_gamma   90.00
#
_symmetry.space_group_name_H-M   'P 1'
#
loop_
_entity.id
_entity.type
_entity.pdbx_description
1 polymer ?
#
loop_
_entity_poly.entity_id
_entity_poly.type
_entity_poly.pdbx_seq_one_letter_code
_entity_poly.pdbx_strand_id
1 'polypeptide(L)'
;MAIKTLLKPLRLGRWAILGFLALGLLTALGVVGLGLWVPTWATAPLPPRLVPAILNGNPIHVLYVTRSSDTVLVRCYPGFQPALNLTNQEGFLTCVNSESQAES
;
A
#
# COMPACT_ATOMS: atom_id res chain seq x y z
N MET A 1 -85.65 13.89 -6.87
CA MET A 1 -84.92 12.61 -6.92
C MET A 1 -83.46 12.95 -7.21
N ALA A 2 -82.60 12.91 -6.19
CA ALA A 2 -81.21 13.35 -6.30
C ALA A 2 -80.30 12.31 -5.64
N ILE A 3 -79.44 11.66 -6.42
CA ILE A 3 -78.40 10.77 -5.92
C ILE A 3 -77.08 11.27 -6.50
N LYS A 4 -76.36 12.04 -5.69
CA LYS A 4 -74.97 12.45 -5.89
C LYS A 4 -74.07 11.25 -5.60
N THR A 5 -73.47 10.66 -6.62
CA THR A 5 -72.48 9.58 -6.51
C THR A 5 -71.13 10.15 -6.07
N LEU A 6 -71.00 10.26 -4.75
CA LEU A 6 -69.85 9.99 -3.89
C LEU A 6 -68.46 9.87 -4.56
N LEU A 7 -67.73 10.99 -4.62
CA LEU A 7 -66.28 11.02 -4.81
C LEU A 7 -65.61 10.70 -3.46
N LYS A 8 -64.91 9.56 -3.35
CA LYS A 8 -64.17 9.16 -2.12
C LYS A 8 -62.84 9.91 -2.03
N PRO A 9 -62.52 10.59 -0.90
CA PRO A 9 -61.24 11.27 -0.75
C PRO A 9 -60.12 10.28 -0.38
N LEU A 10 -59.03 10.43 -1.11
CA LEU A 10 -57.72 9.83 -0.99
C LEU A 10 -57.19 9.89 0.46
N ARG A 11 -57.18 8.76 1.19
CA ARG A 11 -56.45 8.58 2.47
C ARG A 11 -55.05 7.99 2.21
N LEU A 12 -54.18 8.73 1.50
CA LEU A 12 -52.86 8.25 1.07
C LEU A 12 -51.66 8.79 1.90
N GLY A 13 -51.90 9.55 2.97
CA GLY A 13 -50.84 10.34 3.60
C GLY A 13 -49.86 9.56 4.49
N ARG A 14 -50.33 8.66 5.36
CA ARG A 14 -49.51 8.18 6.49
C ARG A 14 -48.72 6.90 6.22
N TRP A 15 -49.25 6.00 5.41
CA TRP A 15 -48.58 4.74 5.04
C TRP A 15 -47.51 4.92 3.97
N ALA A 16 -47.69 5.89 3.07
CA ALA A 16 -46.69 6.23 2.05
C ALA A 16 -45.40 6.78 2.69
N ILE A 17 -45.51 7.68 3.66
CA ILE A 17 -44.36 8.31 4.33
C ILE A 17 -43.55 7.28 5.14
N LEU A 18 -44.24 6.38 5.85
CA LEU A 18 -43.58 5.28 6.58
C LEU A 18 -42.87 4.29 5.64
N GLY A 19 -43.48 4.00 4.48
CA GLY A 19 -42.86 3.15 3.46
C GLY A 19 -41.58 3.76 2.88
N PHE A 20 -41.60 5.06 2.55
CA PHE A 20 -40.41 5.76 2.04
C PHE A 20 -39.29 5.87 3.07
N LEU A 21 -39.61 6.14 4.34
CA LEU A 21 -38.62 6.18 5.43
C LEU A 21 -37.94 4.83 5.66
N ALA A 22 -38.72 3.75 5.71
CA ALA A 22 -38.19 2.40 5.89
C ALA A 22 -37.31 1.96 4.71
N LEU A 23 -37.71 2.29 3.48
CA LEU A 23 -36.94 1.97 2.27
C LEU A 23 -35.62 2.75 2.23
N GLY A 24 -35.63 4.04 2.58
CA GLY A 24 -34.42 4.85 2.68
C GLY A 24 -33.42 4.32 3.71
N LEU A 25 -33.90 3.92 4.89
CA LEU A 25 -33.04 3.36 5.94
C LEU A 25 -32.39 2.03 5.54
N LEU A 26 -33.15 1.13 4.90
CA LEU A 26 -32.66 -0.15 4.39
C LEU A 26 -31.57 0.04 3.32
N THR A 27 -31.74 1.00 2.41
CA THR A 27 -30.73 1.30 1.39
C THR A 27 -29.45 1.88 1.99
N ALA A 28 -29.54 2.75 3.01
CA ALA A 28 -28.38 3.33 3.67
C ALA A 28 -27.53 2.27 4.40
N LEU A 29 -28.18 1.32 5.07
CA LEU A 29 -27.49 0.22 5.76
C LEU A 29 -26.82 -0.77 4.79
N GLY A 30 -27.44 -1.04 3.63
CA GLY A 30 -26.88 -1.93 2.62
C GLY A 30 -25.60 -1.41 1.97
N VAL A 31 -25.50 -0.10 1.73
CA VAL A 31 -24.31 0.51 1.10
C VAL A 31 -23.08 0.46 2.03
N VAL A 32 -23.27 0.67 3.34
CA VAL A 32 -22.17 0.60 4.31
C VAL A 32 -21.63 -0.82 4.47
N GLY A 33 -22.52 -1.82 4.46
CA GLY A 33 -22.12 -3.23 4.55
C GLY A 33 -21.27 -3.71 3.38
N LEU A 34 -21.54 -3.21 2.16
CA LEU A 34 -20.78 -3.56 0.95
C LEU A 34 -19.42 -2.84 0.85
N GLY A 35 -19.27 -1.65 1.43
CA GLY A 35 -18.02 -0.89 1.39
C GLY A 35 -16.87 -1.47 2.22
N LEU A 36 -17.19 -2.34 3.19
CA LEU A 36 -16.21 -2.99 4.07
C LEU A 36 -15.53 -4.22 3.45
N TRP A 37 -15.97 -4.64 2.26
CA TRP A 37 -15.46 -5.82 1.57
C TRP A 37 -14.49 -5.48 0.44
N VAL A 38 -13.87 -4.29 0.48
CA VAL A 38 -12.76 -3.99 -0.44
C VAL A 38 -11.52 -4.70 0.10
N PRO A 39 -11.02 -5.77 -0.56
CA PRO A 39 -9.77 -6.38 -0.16
C PRO A 39 -8.68 -5.32 -0.29
N THR A 40 -8.01 -5.00 0.81
CA THR A 40 -6.76 -4.24 0.77
C THR A 40 -5.71 -5.19 0.21
N TRP A 41 -5.45 -5.07 -1.09
CA TRP A 41 -4.39 -5.84 -1.75
C TRP A 41 -3.07 -5.43 -1.10
N ALA A 42 -2.42 -6.36 -0.40
CA ALA A 42 -1.08 -6.15 0.12
C ALA A 42 -0.11 -6.12 -1.06
N THR A 43 0.11 -4.93 -1.63
CA THR A 43 1.14 -4.74 -2.64
C THR A 43 2.48 -4.96 -1.96
N ALA A 44 3.16 -6.04 -2.33
CA ALA A 44 4.52 -6.28 -1.86
C ALA A 44 5.39 -5.07 -2.23
N PRO A 45 6.19 -4.55 -1.30
CA PRO A 45 6.99 -3.37 -1.56
C PRO A 45 8.09 -3.69 -2.58
N LEU A 46 8.38 -2.73 -3.47
CA LEU A 46 9.29 -2.93 -4.59
C LEU A 46 10.71 -3.31 -4.10
N PRO A 47 11.41 -4.21 -4.81
CA PRO A 47 12.78 -4.56 -4.48
C PRO A 47 13.71 -3.36 -4.69
N PRO A 48 14.83 -3.28 -3.93
CA PRO A 48 15.84 -2.24 -4.11
C PRO A 48 16.43 -2.32 -5.52
N ARG A 49 16.74 -1.14 -6.09
CA ARG A 49 17.23 -1.02 -7.47
C ARG A 49 18.68 -0.58 -7.48
N LEU A 50 19.46 -1.26 -8.30
CA LEU A 50 20.84 -0.89 -8.62
C LEU A 50 20.83 0.01 -9.86
N VAL A 51 21.38 1.22 -9.73
CA VAL A 51 21.35 2.25 -10.77
C VAL A 51 22.78 2.68 -11.11
N PRO A 52 23.17 2.75 -12.39
CA PRO A 52 24.47 3.28 -12.76
C PRO A 52 24.54 4.80 -12.49
N ALA A 53 25.69 5.25 -11.99
CA ALA A 53 25.98 6.67 -11.73
C ALA A 53 27.47 6.96 -12.00
N ILE A 54 27.84 8.24 -11.97
CA ILE A 54 29.23 8.67 -12.12
C ILE A 54 29.61 9.47 -10.87
N LEU A 55 30.61 9.00 -10.13
CA LEU A 55 31.14 9.66 -8.94
C LEU A 55 32.60 10.03 -9.19
N ASN A 56 32.93 11.32 -9.10
CA ASN A 56 34.27 11.85 -9.38
C ASN A 56 34.84 11.41 -10.76
N GLY A 57 33.97 11.30 -11.77
CA GLY A 57 34.35 10.85 -13.12
C GLY A 57 34.46 9.33 -13.29
N ASN A 58 34.32 8.55 -12.22
CA ASN A 58 34.33 7.09 -12.29
C ASN A 58 32.92 6.51 -12.36
N PRO A 59 32.65 5.54 -13.25
CA PRO A 59 31.38 4.84 -13.30
C PRO A 59 31.22 3.96 -12.05
N ILE A 60 30.10 4.13 -11.35
CA ILE A 60 29.73 3.38 -10.15
C ILE A 60 28.30 2.84 -10.27
N HIS A 61 27.93 1.96 -9.35
CA HIS A 61 26.56 1.48 -9.20
C HIS A 61 26.04 1.85 -7.81
N VAL A 62 24.90 2.52 -7.75
CA VAL A 62 24.25 2.94 -6.50
C VAL A 62 23.09 2.02 -6.21
N LEU A 63 23.07 1.43 -5.01
CA LEU A 63 21.96 0.62 -4.53
C LEU A 63 21.11 1.45 -3.57
N TYR A 64 19.88 1.77 -3.98
CA TYR A 64 18.93 2.50 -3.12
C TYR A 64 18.18 1.53 -2.21
N VAL A 65 18.51 1.56 -0.92
CA VAL A 65 17.83 0.77 0.12
C VAL A 65 16.87 1.69 0.86
N THR A 66 15.57 1.44 0.72
CA THR A 66 14.52 2.37 1.19
C THR A 66 13.92 1.97 2.53
N ARG A 67 14.14 0.72 2.96
CA ARG A 67 13.54 0.15 4.16
C ARG A 67 14.62 -0.55 4.99
N SER A 68 14.52 -0.45 6.30
CA SER A 68 15.43 -1.13 7.24
C SER A 68 15.32 -2.65 7.21
N SER A 69 14.23 -3.20 6.65
CA SER A 69 14.01 -4.64 6.49
C SER A 69 14.50 -5.22 5.15
N ASP A 70 14.99 -4.38 4.24
CA ASP A 70 15.52 -4.86 2.97
C ASP A 70 16.84 -5.60 3.22
N THR A 71 16.98 -6.79 2.61
CA THR A 71 18.19 -7.61 2.69
C THR A 71 18.93 -7.59 1.35
N VAL A 72 20.24 -7.42 1.39
CA VAL A 72 21.10 -7.36 0.21
C VAL A 72 22.07 -8.52 0.24
N LEU A 73 22.00 -9.40 -0.77
CA LEU A 73 22.95 -10.48 -0.94
C LEU A 73 24.17 -9.96 -1.73
N VAL A 74 25.32 -9.86 -1.06
CA VAL A 74 26.59 -9.53 -1.70
C VAL A 74 27.41 -10.80 -1.87
N ARG A 75 27.83 -11.09 -3.11
CA ARG A 75 28.69 -12.23 -3.43
C ARG A 75 30.08 -11.73 -3.82
N CYS A 76 31.05 -12.00 -2.97
CA CYS A 76 32.46 -11.79 -3.26
C CYS A 76 33.07 -13.06 -3.85
N TYR A 77 34.21 -12.92 -4.55
CA TYR A 77 34.98 -14.07 -5.03
C TYR A 77 35.57 -14.88 -3.86
N PRO A 78 35.92 -16.16 -4.06
CA PRO A 78 36.56 -16.98 -3.02
C PRO A 78 37.81 -16.28 -2.44
N GLY A 79 37.95 -16.32 -1.11
CA GLY A 79 39.02 -15.61 -0.38
C GLY A 79 38.70 -14.14 -0.04
N PHE A 80 37.54 -13.63 -0.46
CA PHE A 80 37.09 -12.29 -0.13
C PHE A 80 35.76 -12.32 0.64
N GLN A 81 35.61 -11.40 1.58
CA GLN A 81 34.39 -11.21 2.37
C GLN A 81 33.82 -9.80 2.15
N PRO A 82 32.49 -9.66 2.21
CA PRO A 82 31.85 -8.35 2.10
C PRO A 82 32.15 -7.50 3.34
N ALA A 83 32.62 -6.29 3.13
CA ALA A 83 32.80 -5.25 4.15
C ALA A 83 31.90 -4.06 3.83
N LEU A 84 31.20 -3.58 4.85
CA LEU A 84 30.36 -2.37 4.79
C LEU A 84 31.05 -1.29 5.62
N ASN A 85 31.39 -0.19 4.98
CA ASN A 85 31.83 1.02 5.68
C ASN A 85 30.73 2.08 5.59
N LEU A 86 30.17 2.48 6.73
CA LEU A 86 29.09 3.47 6.82
C LEU A 86 29.65 4.83 7.24
N THR A 87 29.25 5.89 6.55
CA THR A 87 29.53 7.27 6.92
C THR A 87 28.29 8.11 6.65
N ASN A 88 27.67 8.63 7.70
CA ASN A 88 26.54 9.58 7.63
C ASN A 88 25.45 9.20 6.61
N GLN A 89 24.72 8.10 6.88
CA GLN A 89 23.62 7.56 6.07
C GLN A 89 24.01 7.02 4.68
N GLU A 90 25.26 7.20 4.27
CA GLU A 90 25.84 6.61 3.07
C GLU A 90 26.83 5.50 3.46
N GLY A 91 27.11 4.59 2.53
CA GLY A 91 28.08 3.54 2.78
C GLY A 91 28.64 2.91 1.54
N PHE A 92 29.86 2.42 1.66
CA PHE A 92 30.55 1.68 0.61
C PHE A 92 30.56 0.20 0.96
N LEU A 93 29.98 -0.61 0.06
CA LEU A 93 30.08 -2.06 0.08
C LEU A 93 31.28 -2.47 -0.77
N THR A 94 32.25 -3.15 -0.16
CA THR A 94 33.47 -3.62 -0.82
C THR A 94 33.74 -5.07 -0.47
N CYS A 95 34.54 -5.74 -1.28
CA CYS A 95 35.03 -7.09 -0.97
C CYS A 95 36.49 -6.96 -0.49
N VAL A 96 36.75 -7.35 0.74
CA VAL A 96 38.09 -7.33 1.34
C VAL A 96 38.63 -8.76 1.47
N ASN A 97 39.95 -8.93 1.45
CA ASN A 97 40.55 -10.26 1.65
C ASN A 97 40.23 -10.73 3.09
N SER A 98 39.73 -11.95 3.22
CA SER A 98 39.40 -12.56 4.52
C SER A 98 40.56 -12.59 5.51
N GLU A 99 41.80 -12.65 5.03
CA GLU A 99 43.00 -12.68 5.89
C GLU A 99 43.28 -11.31 6.54
N SER A 100 42.97 -10.21 5.84
CA SER A 100 43.19 -8.85 6.34
C SER A 100 42.15 -8.37 7.37
N GLN A 101 41.06 -9.11 7.53
CA GLN A 101 39.94 -8.73 8.41
C GLN A 101 40.10 -9.28 9.84
N ALA A 102 41.08 -10.16 10.08
CA ALA A 102 41.36 -10.74 11.39
C ALA A 102 42.24 -9.86 12.29
N GLU A 103 42.72 -8.72 11.80
CA GLU A 103 43.69 -7.85 12.48
C GLU A 103 43.16 -6.42 12.73
N SER A 104 41.84 -6.26 12.87
CA SER A 104 41.19 -4.97 13.23
C SER A 104 40.35 -5.07 14.49
#